data_AF-A0A7M7T3L9-F1
#
_entry.id   AF-A0A7M7T3L9-F1
#
_cell.length_a   1.000
_cell.length_b   1.000
_cell.length_c   1.000
_cell.angle_alpha   90.00
_cell.angle_beta   90.00
_cell.angle_gamma   90.00
#
_symmetry.space_group_name_H-M   'P 1'
#
loop_
_entity.id
_entity.type
_entity.pdbx_description
1 polymer ?
#
loop_
_entity_poly.entity_id
_entity_poly.type
_entity_poly.pdbx_seq_one_letter_code
_entity_poly.pdbx_strand_id
1 'polypeptide(L)'
;MFDNVKRVTIQVESKIKCDVIQRIHLPGTTELTIQTHESAGLPAGFHEEPTSLPKALLIISPQFDKVTFRDLDIGNSKMELILQAFRSPHNLKHLKIIRFIRCGSDEGVDGVIIACNKDQVMEVEVEHGKPRGDNFF
;
A
#
# COMPACT_ATOMS: atom_id res chain seq x y z
N MET A 1 -8.38 -11.92 25.20
CA MET A 1 -6.98 -11.92 24.72
C MET A 1 -6.91 -10.80 23.70
N PHE A 2 -6.35 -9.65 24.07
CA PHE A 2 -6.20 -8.54 23.13
C PHE A 2 -4.92 -8.79 22.35
N ASP A 3 -5.03 -9.04 21.04
CA ASP A 3 -3.85 -9.00 20.18
C ASP A 3 -3.28 -7.59 20.26
N ASN A 4 -1.99 -7.48 20.62
CA ASN A 4 -1.27 -6.22 20.63
C ASN A 4 -1.09 -5.74 19.19
N VAL A 5 -2.13 -5.11 18.63
CA VAL A 5 -2.06 -4.47 17.32
C VAL A 5 -1.00 -3.38 17.38
N LYS A 6 0.12 -3.61 16.70
CA LYS A 6 1.18 -2.61 16.51
C LYS A 6 0.99 -1.95 15.17
N ARG A 7 0.65 -0.66 15.20
CA ARG A 7 0.44 0.16 14.01
C ARG A 7 1.64 1.07 13.78
N VAL A 8 2.10 1.15 12.56
CA VAL A 8 3.14 2.10 12.14
C VAL A 8 2.67 2.87 10.92
N THR A 9 2.97 4.17 10.92
CA THR A 9 2.79 5.04 9.75
C THR A 9 4.14 5.50 9.25
N ILE A 10 4.41 5.28 7.96
CA ILE A 10 5.54 5.83 7.23
C ILE A 10 5.01 7.02 6.42
N GLN A 11 5.53 8.20 6.71
CA GLN A 11 5.27 9.40 5.92
C GLN A 11 6.37 9.58 4.88
N VAL A 12 5.98 9.88 3.65
CA VAL A 12 6.90 10.00 2.51
C VAL A 12 6.78 11.38 1.89
N GLU A 13 7.90 12.08 1.77
CA GLU A 13 7.96 13.43 1.17
C GLU A 13 8.26 13.43 -0.33
N SER A 14 8.75 12.31 -0.87
CA SER A 14 9.17 12.19 -2.27
C SER A 14 8.80 10.82 -2.84
N LYS A 15 9.31 10.49 -4.04
CA LYS A 15 9.00 9.21 -4.67
C LYS A 15 9.47 8.03 -3.82
N ILE A 16 8.58 7.07 -3.63
CA ILE A 16 8.82 5.83 -2.90
C ILE A 16 9.76 4.93 -3.72
N LYS A 17 10.82 4.44 -3.08
CA LYS A 17 11.67 3.39 -3.61
C LYS A 17 11.61 2.16 -2.71
N CYS A 18 11.34 0.99 -3.28
CA CYS A 18 11.23 -0.26 -2.52
C CYS A 18 12.55 -0.65 -1.84
N ASP A 19 13.69 -0.25 -2.42
CA ASP A 19 15.02 -0.49 -1.83
C ASP A 19 15.30 0.34 -0.57
N VAL A 20 14.61 1.47 -0.40
CA VAL A 20 14.62 2.29 0.82
C VAL A 20 13.67 1.71 1.84
N ILE A 21 12.45 1.33 1.42
CA ILE A 21 11.45 0.69 2.28
C ILE A 21 12.02 -0.55 2.97
N GLN A 22 12.71 -1.43 2.25
CA GLN A 22 13.29 -2.66 2.82
C GLN A 22 14.40 -2.43 3.87
N ARG A 23 14.93 -1.20 4.01
CA ARG A 23 15.95 -0.88 5.05
C ARG A 23 15.30 -0.57 6.40
N ILE A 24 13.99 -0.39 6.43
CA ILE A 24 13.23 -0.13 7.64
C ILE A 24 12.94 -1.48 8.31
N HIS A 25 13.18 -1.59 9.61
CA HIS A 25 12.89 -2.81 10.37
C HIS A 25 11.87 -2.50 11.46
N LEU A 26 10.68 -3.12 11.39
CA LEU A 26 9.56 -2.85 12.28
C LEU A 26 9.04 -4.16 12.90
N PRO A 27 9.81 -4.80 13.81
CA PRO A 27 9.49 -6.12 14.30
C PRO A 27 8.18 -6.14 15.12
N GLY A 28 7.30 -7.06 14.75
CA GLY A 28 6.01 -7.26 15.40
C GLY A 28 4.93 -6.26 14.98
N THR A 29 5.18 -5.41 13.98
CA THR A 29 4.15 -4.57 13.39
C THR A 29 3.17 -5.42 12.60
N THR A 30 1.88 -5.21 12.86
CA THR A 30 0.76 -5.90 12.22
C THR A 30 0.05 -4.99 11.22
N GLU A 31 -0.03 -3.68 11.50
CA GLU A 31 -0.63 -2.73 10.57
C GLU A 31 0.39 -1.69 10.10
N LEU A 32 0.50 -1.52 8.78
CA LEU A 32 1.32 -0.48 8.16
C LEU A 32 0.46 0.50 7.38
N THR A 33 0.70 1.80 7.57
CA THR A 33 0.24 2.85 6.67
C THR A 33 1.42 3.52 5.99
N ILE A 34 1.40 3.62 4.68
CA ILE A 34 2.34 4.44 3.89
C ILE A 34 1.52 5.60 3.33
N GLN A 35 1.92 6.83 3.64
CA GLN A 35 1.21 8.02 3.18
C GLN A 35 2.15 9.14 2.76
N THR A 36 1.66 10.03 1.90
CA THR A 36 2.36 11.30 1.63
C THR A 36 2.43 12.13 2.91
N HIS A 37 3.56 12.79 3.14
CA HIS A 37 3.71 13.76 4.22
C HIS A 37 2.84 15.00 3.96
N GLU A 38 2.19 15.54 4.99
CA GLU A 38 1.19 16.62 4.84
C GLU A 38 1.76 17.91 4.25
N SER A 39 3.06 18.15 4.42
CA SER A 39 3.76 19.32 3.85
C SER A 39 4.41 19.06 2.49
N ALA A 40 4.25 17.87 1.91
CA ALA A 40 4.81 17.59 0.60
C ALA A 40 4.08 18.43 -0.46
N GLY A 41 4.85 19.11 -1.32
CA GLY A 41 4.26 19.96 -2.36
C GLY A 41 3.56 19.19 -3.48
N LEU A 42 3.81 17.88 -3.58
CA LEU A 42 3.14 16.96 -4.50
C LEU A 42 2.91 15.62 -3.82
N PRO A 43 1.84 14.89 -4.18
CA PRO A 43 1.63 13.53 -3.74
C PRO A 43 2.81 12.60 -4.06
N ALA A 44 3.25 11.82 -3.09
CA ALA A 44 4.29 10.83 -3.29
C ALA A 44 3.74 9.65 -4.10
N GLY A 45 4.48 9.22 -5.12
CA GLY A 45 4.18 8.01 -5.89
C GLY A 45 5.37 7.05 -5.88
N PHE A 46 5.23 5.87 -6.47
CA PHE A 46 6.36 4.97 -6.66
C PHE A 46 7.29 5.48 -7.77
N HIS A 47 8.60 5.46 -7.49
CA HIS A 47 9.65 5.81 -8.46
C HIS A 47 9.73 4.79 -9.59
N GLU A 48 9.58 3.52 -9.24
CA GLU A 48 9.67 2.35 -10.12
C GLU A 48 8.36 1.56 -10.06
N GLU A 49 8.24 0.53 -10.90
CA GLU A 49 7.12 -0.38 -10.82
C GLU A 49 7.10 -1.09 -9.45
N PRO A 50 5.96 -1.12 -8.74
CA PRO A 50 5.87 -1.64 -7.38
C PRO A 50 5.79 -3.18 -7.31
N THR A 51 6.35 -3.90 -8.29
CA THR A 51 6.31 -5.37 -8.37
C THR A 51 7.11 -6.04 -7.25
N SER A 52 8.15 -5.37 -6.73
CA SER A 52 8.97 -5.84 -5.62
C SER A 52 8.40 -5.50 -4.23
N LEU A 53 7.25 -4.82 -4.17
CA LEU A 53 6.67 -4.32 -2.92
C LEU A 53 6.36 -5.43 -1.90
N PRO A 54 5.77 -6.60 -2.26
CA PRO A 54 5.55 -7.68 -1.29
C PRO A 54 6.85 -8.16 -0.63
N LYS A 55 7.95 -8.23 -1.39
CA LYS A 55 9.27 -8.61 -0.88
C LYS A 55 9.82 -7.54 0.08
N ALA A 56 9.67 -6.26 -0.27
CA ALA A 56 10.10 -5.17 0.60
C ALA A 56 9.32 -5.16 1.94
N LEU A 57 8.00 -5.37 1.90
CA LEU A 57 7.19 -5.46 3.11
C LEU A 57 7.55 -6.68 3.96
N LEU A 58 7.82 -7.83 3.36
CA LEU A 58 8.27 -9.02 4.07
C LEU A 58 9.54 -8.77 4.90
N ILE A 59 10.48 -7.99 4.36
CA ILE A 59 11.73 -7.63 5.03
C ILE A 59 11.46 -6.71 6.23
N ILE A 60 10.50 -5.79 6.11
CA ILE A 60 10.10 -4.91 7.20
C ILE A 60 9.47 -5.70 8.35
N SER A 61 8.46 -6.50 8.03
CA SER A 61 7.77 -7.39 8.97
C SER A 61 6.99 -8.48 8.21
N PRO A 62 7.14 -9.76 8.57
CA PRO A 62 6.31 -10.83 8.02
C PRO A 62 4.91 -10.90 8.63
N GLN A 63 4.63 -10.14 9.70
CA GLN A 63 3.42 -10.25 10.52
C GLN A 63 2.30 -9.29 10.09
N PHE A 64 2.47 -8.56 9.00
CA PHE A 64 1.44 -7.63 8.55
C PHE A 64 0.12 -8.35 8.29
N ASP A 65 -0.96 -7.87 8.91
CA ASP A 65 -2.34 -8.25 8.64
C ASP A 65 -3.05 -7.19 7.78
N LYS A 66 -2.60 -5.94 7.85
CA LYS A 66 -3.15 -4.82 7.08
C LYS A 66 -2.06 -3.89 6.57
N VAL A 67 -2.14 -3.56 5.28
CA VAL A 67 -1.31 -2.54 4.64
C VAL A 67 -2.21 -1.49 4.02
N THR A 68 -1.98 -0.22 4.36
CA THR A 68 -2.75 0.91 3.84
C THR A 68 -1.84 1.85 3.06
N PHE A 69 -2.22 2.15 1.82
CA PHE A 69 -1.69 3.23 1.00
C PHE A 69 -2.66 4.40 1.09
N ARG A 70 -2.17 5.58 1.47
CA ARG A 70 -3.04 6.75 1.67
C ARG A 70 -2.43 7.99 1.01
N ASP A 71 -3.24 8.72 0.26
CA ASP A 71 -2.85 9.98 -0.35
C ASP A 71 -1.56 9.85 -1.20
N LEU A 72 -1.41 8.75 -1.95
CA LEU A 72 -0.25 8.49 -2.83
C LEU A 72 -0.65 8.58 -4.30
N ASP A 73 0.23 9.10 -5.17
CA ASP A 73 0.05 9.07 -6.62
C ASP A 73 0.38 7.69 -7.20
N ILE A 74 -0.60 6.77 -7.12
CA ILE A 74 -0.49 5.39 -7.60
C ILE A 74 -1.20 5.26 -8.97
N GLY A 75 -2.46 5.69 -9.04
CA GLY A 75 -3.31 5.51 -10.22
C GLY A 75 -3.68 4.05 -10.49
N ASN A 76 -4.54 3.83 -11.48
CA ASN A 76 -5.06 2.49 -11.80
C ASN A 76 -3.95 1.51 -12.18
N SER A 77 -3.05 1.89 -13.10
CA SER A 77 -2.04 0.98 -13.64
C SER A 77 -1.07 0.44 -12.58
N LYS A 78 -0.57 1.29 -11.67
CA LYS A 78 0.30 0.80 -10.58
C LYS A 78 -0.50 0.07 -9.51
N MET A 79 -1.76 0.43 -9.27
CA MET A 79 -2.62 -0.30 -8.34
C MET A 79 -2.82 -1.75 -8.83
N GLU A 80 -3.07 -1.94 -10.12
CA GLU A 80 -3.16 -3.27 -10.72
C GLU A 80 -1.86 -4.07 -10.54
N LEU A 81 -0.70 -3.45 -10.80
CA LEU A 81 0.60 -4.10 -10.60
C LEU A 81 0.84 -4.49 -9.14
N ILE A 82 0.44 -3.64 -8.18
CA ILE A 82 0.51 -3.96 -6.76
C ILE A 82 -0.36 -5.19 -6.47
N LEU A 83 -1.64 -5.16 -6.86
CA LEU A 83 -2.57 -6.26 -6.61
C LEU A 83 -2.11 -7.58 -7.24
N GLN A 84 -1.56 -7.54 -8.46
CA GLN A 84 -0.97 -8.71 -9.12
C GLN A 84 0.26 -9.25 -8.37
N ALA A 85 1.14 -8.37 -7.87
CA ALA A 85 2.29 -8.77 -7.09
C ALA A 85 1.88 -9.47 -5.78
N PHE A 86 0.78 -9.03 -5.15
CA PHE A 86 0.22 -9.66 -3.95
C PHE A 86 -0.60 -10.93 -4.24
N ARG A 87 -1.07 -11.16 -5.47
CA ARG A 87 -1.68 -12.45 -5.85
C ARG A 87 -0.68 -13.58 -6.01
N SER A 88 0.57 -13.26 -6.31
CA SER A 88 1.62 -14.27 -6.45
C SER A 88 1.94 -14.88 -5.08
N PRO A 89 2.29 -16.18 -4.99
CA PRO A 89 2.64 -16.82 -3.73
C PRO A 89 3.75 -16.04 -3.03
N HIS A 90 3.38 -15.33 -1.95
CA HIS A 90 4.29 -14.50 -1.19
C HIS A 90 4.33 -14.94 0.27
N ASN A 91 5.42 -14.64 0.94
CA ASN A 91 5.62 -15.05 2.33
C ASN A 91 4.85 -14.20 3.36
N LEU A 92 4.07 -13.20 2.93
CA LEU A 92 3.16 -12.42 3.78
C LEU A 92 1.87 -13.21 4.08
N LYS A 93 2.00 -14.38 4.70
CA LYS A 93 0.88 -15.31 4.96
C LYS A 93 -0.20 -14.76 5.88
N HIS A 94 0.12 -13.69 6.62
CA HIS A 94 -0.79 -13.06 7.57
C HIS A 94 -1.56 -11.88 6.99
N LEU A 95 -1.18 -11.41 5.78
CA LEU A 95 -1.79 -10.24 5.17
C LEU A 95 -3.21 -10.57 4.75
N LYS A 96 -4.17 -9.87 5.38
CA LYS A 96 -5.60 -10.04 5.14
C LYS A 96 -6.17 -8.86 4.35
N ILE A 97 -5.66 -7.65 4.57
CA ILE A 97 -6.24 -6.43 4.02
C ILE A 97 -5.16 -5.60 3.34
N ILE A 98 -5.40 -5.23 2.08
CA ILE A 98 -4.73 -4.12 1.41
C ILE A 98 -5.75 -3.02 1.18
N ARG A 99 -5.43 -1.82 1.64
CA ARG A 99 -6.31 -0.66 1.53
C ARG A 99 -5.68 0.46 0.73
N PHE A 100 -6.43 1.04 -0.20
CA PHE A 100 -6.05 2.24 -0.93
C PHE A 100 -7.01 3.37 -0.59
N ILE A 101 -6.48 4.50 -0.15
CA ILE A 101 -7.26 5.69 0.21
C ILE A 101 -6.77 6.84 -0.65
N ARG A 102 -7.64 7.39 -1.51
CA ARG A 102 -7.35 8.55 -2.34
C ARG A 102 -6.02 8.41 -3.08
N CYS A 103 -5.83 7.29 -3.76
CA CYS A 103 -4.57 6.94 -4.41
C CYS A 103 -4.51 7.32 -5.90
N GLY A 104 -5.38 8.24 -6.33
CA GLY A 104 -5.48 8.67 -7.73
C GLY A 104 -6.13 7.64 -8.65
N SER A 105 -6.83 6.65 -8.10
CA SER A 105 -7.59 5.64 -8.85
C SER A 105 -9.05 6.03 -9.03
N ASP A 106 -9.65 5.54 -10.11
CA ASP A 106 -11.08 5.66 -10.46
C ASP A 106 -11.71 4.26 -10.65
N GLU A 107 -12.97 4.19 -11.05
CA GLU A 107 -13.74 2.94 -11.20
C GLU A 107 -13.16 1.98 -12.25
N GLY A 108 -12.21 2.43 -13.09
CA GLY A 108 -11.57 1.59 -14.10
C GLY A 108 -10.80 0.39 -13.53
N VAL A 109 -10.36 0.45 -12.27
CA VAL A 109 -9.66 -0.66 -11.59
C VAL A 109 -10.59 -1.62 -10.84
N ASP A 110 -11.90 -1.34 -10.78
CA ASP A 110 -12.88 -2.11 -10.00
C ASP A 110 -12.97 -3.57 -10.43
N GLY A 111 -12.83 -3.84 -11.73
CA GLY A 111 -12.81 -5.20 -12.26
C GLY A 111 -11.67 -6.04 -11.65
N VAL A 112 -10.51 -5.42 -11.45
CA VAL A 112 -9.34 -6.07 -10.84
C VAL A 112 -9.56 -6.26 -9.34
N ILE A 113 -10.12 -5.27 -8.66
CA ILE A 113 -10.47 -5.33 -7.23
C ILE A 113 -11.46 -6.47 -6.97
N ILE A 114 -12.55 -6.53 -7.73
CA ILE A 114 -13.58 -7.57 -7.61
C ILE A 114 -12.98 -8.95 -7.84
N ALA A 115 -12.12 -9.10 -8.84
CA ALA A 115 -11.44 -10.37 -9.08
C ALA A 115 -10.56 -10.76 -7.89
N CYS A 116 -9.78 -9.81 -7.32
CA CYS A 116 -8.92 -10.09 -6.17
C CYS A 116 -9.72 -10.56 -4.96
N ASN A 117 -10.83 -9.88 -4.65
CA ASN A 117 -11.69 -10.20 -3.52
C ASN A 117 -12.42 -11.54 -3.70
N LYS A 118 -12.79 -11.90 -4.94
CA LYS A 118 -13.44 -13.19 -5.24
C LYS A 118 -12.51 -14.38 -5.02
N ASP A 119 -11.22 -14.24 -5.30
CA ASP A 119 -10.24 -15.31 -5.11
C ASP A 119 -9.94 -15.57 -3.61
N GLN A 120 -10.45 -14.73 -2.70
CA GLN A 120 -10.29 -14.81 -1.23
C GLN A 120 -8.83 -14.92 -0.74
N VAL A 121 -7.87 -14.48 -1.55
CA VAL A 121 -6.45 -14.46 -1.17
C VAL A 121 -6.19 -13.34 -0.16
N MET A 122 -6.81 -12.18 -0.37
CA MET A 122 -6.78 -11.00 0.50
C MET A 122 -8.01 -10.12 0.20
N GLU A 123 -8.42 -9.32 1.18
CA GLU A 123 -9.42 -8.27 1.00
C GLU A 123 -8.76 -6.97 0.51
N VAL A 124 -9.35 -6.40 -0.53
CA VAL A 124 -8.95 -5.14 -1.14
C VAL A 124 -10.02 -4.10 -0.85
N GLU A 125 -9.69 -3.11 -0.04
CA GLU A 125 -10.52 -1.95 0.28
C GLU A 125 -10.05 -0.74 -0.54
N VAL A 126 -10.96 -0.04 -1.23
CA VAL A 126 -10.61 1.17 -2.01
C VAL A 126 -11.57 2.32 -1.70
N GLU A 127 -10.98 3.47 -1.38
CA GLU A 127 -11.64 4.78 -1.37
C GLU A 127 -11.05 5.58 -2.54
N HIS A 128 -11.81 5.70 -3.64
CA HIS A 128 -11.39 6.44 -4.84
C HIS A 128 -11.20 7.93 -4.55
N GLY A 129 -10.43 8.59 -5.41
CA GLY A 129 -10.21 10.03 -5.35
C GLY A 129 -8.74 10.42 -5.48
N LYS A 130 -8.53 11.72 -5.66
CA LYS A 130 -7.18 12.30 -5.77
C LYS A 130 -6.50 12.38 -4.40
N PRO A 131 -5.18 12.15 -4.34
CA PRO A 131 -4.41 12.38 -3.13
C PRO A 131 -4.57 13.80 -2.58
N ARG A 132 -4.56 13.94 -1.25
CA ARG A 132 -4.40 15.25 -0.60
C ARG A 132 -2.96 15.74 -0.77
N GLY A 133 -2.78 17.04 -0.99
CA GLY A 133 -1.46 17.64 -1.23
C GLY A 133 -1.41 18.61 -2.41
N ASP A 134 -2.41 18.57 -3.30
CA ASP A 134 -2.65 19.62 -4.29
C ASP A 134 -3.24 20.86 -3.59
N ASN A 135 -2.41 21.61 -2.85
CA ASN A 135 -2.77 22.91 -2.28
C ASN A 135 -2.57 24.06 -3.27
N PHE A 136 -2.40 23.76 -4.57
CA PHE A 136 -2.27 24.75 -5.63
C PHE A 136 -3.31 24.51 -6.73
N PHE A 137 -4.58 24.76 -6.41
CA PHE A 137 -5.61 25.09 -7.40
C PHE A 137 -6.45 26.26 -6.91
#